data_AF-A0P7H7-F1
#
_entry.id   AF-A0P7H7-F1
#
_cell.length_a   1.000
_cell.length_b   1.000
_cell.length_c   1.000
_cell.angle_alpha   90.00
_cell.angle_beta   90.00
_cell.angle_gamma   90.00
#
_symmetry.space_group_name_H-M   'P 1'
#
loop_
_entity.id
_entity.type
_entity.pdbx_description
1 polymer ?
#
loop_
_entity_poly.entity_id
_entity_poly.type
_entity_poly.pdbx_seq_one_letter_code
_entity_poly.pdbx_strand_id
1 'polypeptide(L)'
;MLRYWEQEFSQLKPTTRRGNRRYYQQAEILLIRKIRELLYFDGFTIQGAKGKLSDRQFVKDTTSKEAIEKAQAELPLDDSVVSQSSMDLNNFKAQLSDILKVLK
;
A
#
# COMPACT_ATOMS: atom_id res chain seq x y z
N MET A 1 3.60 19.67 -0.48
CA MET A 1 2.90 18.49 0.05
C MET A 1 3.84 17.53 0.79
N LEU A 2 4.94 17.01 0.20
CA LEU A 2 5.87 16.10 0.90
C LEU A 2 6.44 16.68 2.21
N ARG A 3 6.82 17.95 2.23
CA ARG A 3 7.30 18.63 3.45
C ARG A 3 6.29 18.58 4.60
N TYR A 4 5.00 18.59 4.30
CA TYR A 4 3.95 18.48 5.32
C TYR A 4 3.86 17.05 5.85
N TRP A 5 3.97 16.06 4.96
CA TRP A 5 4.05 14.65 5.37
C TRP A 5 5.30 14.35 6.21
N GLU A 6 6.44 14.99 5.96
CA GLU A 6 7.61 14.89 6.82
C GLU A 6 7.34 15.33 8.26
N GLN A 7 6.50 16.35 8.46
CA GLN A 7 6.15 16.84 9.80
C GLN A 7 5.18 15.89 10.51
N GLU A 8 4.23 15.30 9.77
CA GLU A 8 3.21 14.42 10.34
C GLU A 8 3.76 13.01 10.63
N PHE A 9 4.64 12.49 9.77
CA PHE A 9 5.21 11.15 9.83
C PHE A 9 6.68 11.21 10.22
N SER A 10 6.98 11.01 11.51
CA SER A 10 8.34 10.98 12.06
C SER A 10 9.23 9.86 11.52
N GLN A 11 8.65 8.89 10.79
CA GLN A 11 9.33 7.80 10.10
C GLN A 11 9.95 8.25 8.76
N LEU A 12 9.50 9.37 8.19
CA LEU A 12 10.09 9.99 7.00
C LEU A 12 11.20 10.96 7.45
N LYS A 13 12.43 10.45 7.53
CA LYS A 13 13.62 11.20 7.93
C LYS A 13 14.54 11.39 6.73
N PRO A 14 14.37 12.47 5.96
CA PRO A 14 15.15 12.69 4.75
C PRO A 14 16.65 12.69 5.09
N THR A 15 17.43 11.96 4.31
CA THR A 15 18.89 11.98 4.43
C THR A 15 19.39 13.29 3.81
N THR A 16 19.93 14.18 4.64
CA THR A 16 20.47 15.47 4.18
C THR A 16 21.93 15.30 3.76
N ARG A 17 22.25 15.77 2.55
CA ARG A 17 23.63 15.99 2.08
C ARG A 17 23.85 17.50 1.88
N ARG A 18 25.11 17.90 1.63
CA ARG A 18 25.47 19.30 1.38
C ARG A 18 24.52 19.92 0.33
N GLY A 19 23.98 21.10 0.63
CA GLY A 19 23.11 21.85 -0.30
C GLY A 19 21.60 21.76 -0.07
N ASN A 20 21.12 21.40 1.12
CA ASN A 20 19.69 21.47 1.51
C ASN A 20 18.71 20.67 0.62
N ARG A 21 19.21 19.63 -0.06
CA ARG A 21 18.38 18.70 -0.83
C ARG A 21 17.93 17.56 0.08
N ARG A 22 16.65 17.22 0.01
CA ARG A 22 16.04 16.12 0.74
C ARG A 22 16.08 14.87 -0.12
N TYR A 23 16.83 13.86 0.29
CA TYR A 23 16.84 12.55 -0.35
C TYR A 23 16.05 11.58 0.49
N TYR A 24 15.15 10.85 -0.17
CA TYR A 24 14.42 9.76 0.45
C TYR A 24 15.04 8.42 0.04
N GLN A 25 15.18 7.53 1.00
CA GLN A 25 15.60 6.15 0.78
C GLN A 25 14.42 5.30 0.27
N GLN A 26 14.71 4.10 -0.22
CA GLN A 26 13.68 3.18 -0.72
C GLN A 26 12.57 2.92 0.33
N ALA A 27 12.96 2.73 1.59
CA ALA A 27 12.02 2.53 2.69
C ALA A 27 11.03 3.71 2.85
N GLU A 28 11.50 4.94 2.66
CA GLU A 28 10.68 6.14 2.76
C GLU A 28 9.75 6.29 1.55
N ILE A 29 10.22 5.92 0.35
CA ILE A 29 9.39 5.90 -0.86
C ILE A 29 8.25 4.89 -0.72
N LEU A 30 8.53 3.71 -0.14
CA LEU A 30 7.52 2.70 0.15
C LEU A 30 6.48 3.19 1.17
N LEU A 31 6.94 3.85 2.24
CA LEU A 31 6.04 4.50 3.21
C LEU A 31 5.15 5.56 2.54
N ILE A 32 5.71 6.41 1.70
CA ILE A 32 4.96 7.46 0.98
C ILE A 32 3.90 6.85 0.06
N ARG A 33 4.22 5.77 -0.67
CA ARG A 33 3.24 5.04 -1.49
C ARG A 33 2.07 4.55 -0.64
N LYS A 34 2.36 4.01 0.54
CA LYS A 34 1.33 3.48 1.44
C LYS A 34 0.48 4.55 2.11
N ILE A 35 1.09 5.65 2.53
CA ILE A 35 0.36 6.84 3.01
C ILE A 35 -0.59 7.34 1.92
N ARG A 36 -0.14 7.40 0.66
CA ARG A 36 -1.01 7.78 -0.45
C ARG A 36 -2.19 6.82 -0.60
N GLU A 37 -1.97 5.51 -0.58
CA GLU A 37 -3.07 4.53 -0.66
C GLU A 37 -4.07 4.71 0.47
N LEU A 38 -3.61 4.82 1.71
CA LEU A 38 -4.50 5.01 2.88
C LEU A 38 -5.35 6.29 2.78
N LEU A 39 -4.77 7.38 2.29
CA LEU A 39 -5.47 8.66 2.20
C LEU A 39 -6.45 8.73 1.02
N TYR A 40 -6.05 8.22 -0.14
CA TYR A 40 -6.82 8.39 -1.38
C TYR A 40 -7.70 7.20 -1.73
N PHE A 41 -7.31 5.98 -1.35
CA PHE A 41 -8.06 4.76 -1.66
C PHE A 41 -8.96 4.38 -0.49
N ASP A 42 -8.40 4.33 0.73
CA ASP A 42 -9.15 3.91 1.92
C ASP A 42 -9.88 5.09 2.60
N GLY A 43 -9.58 6.34 2.22
CA GLY A 43 -10.23 7.53 2.74
C GLY A 43 -9.88 7.85 4.20
N PHE A 44 -8.75 7.36 4.70
CA PHE A 44 -8.30 7.69 6.05
C PHE A 44 -7.92 9.16 6.18
N THR A 45 -8.07 9.70 7.39
CA THR A 45 -7.45 10.97 7.77
C THR A 45 -5.96 10.77 8.04
N ILE A 46 -5.18 11.86 8.03
CA ILE A 46 -3.74 11.82 8.30
C ILE A 46 -3.43 11.14 9.66
N GLN A 47 -4.23 11.43 10.69
CA GLN A 47 -4.07 10.80 12.01
C GLN A 47 -4.44 9.31 12.00
N GLY A 48 -5.50 8.93 11.25
CA GLY A 48 -5.88 7.52 11.08
C GLY A 48 -4.81 6.70 10.35
N ALA A 49 -4.22 7.27 9.30
CA ALA A 49 -3.10 6.66 8.59
C ALA A 49 -1.87 6.50 9.51
N LYS A 50 -1.54 7.52 10.32
CA LYS A 50 -0.42 7.46 11.28
C LYS A 50 -0.58 6.35 12.32
N GLY A 51 -1.79 6.12 12.81
CA GLY A 51 -2.10 4.99 13.69
C GLY A 51 -1.84 3.65 13.01
N LYS A 52 -2.35 3.48 11.78
CA LYS A 52 -2.16 2.24 10.98
C LYS A 52 -0.71 1.96 10.61
N LEU A 53 0.07 3.00 10.31
CA LEU A 53 1.51 2.89 10.03
C LEU A 53 2.34 2.59 11.29
N SER A 54 1.82 2.88 12.48
CA SER A 54 2.48 2.54 13.75
C SER A 54 2.21 1.08 14.16
N ASP A 55 1.13 0.50 13.65
CA ASP A 55 0.85 -0.92 13.82
C ASP A 55 1.89 -1.78 13.08
N ARG A 56 2.58 -2.61 13.86
CA ARG A 56 3.80 -3.34 13.48
C ARG A 56 3.62 -4.32 12.30
N GLN A 57 2.37 -4.65 11.97
CA GLN A 57 2.02 -5.51 10.83
C GLN A 57 2.18 -4.80 9.48
N PHE A 58 1.99 -3.48 9.42
CA PHE A 58 1.92 -2.75 8.15
C PHE A 58 3.29 -2.56 7.48
N VAL A 59 4.37 -2.57 8.26
CA VAL A 59 5.75 -2.45 7.75
C VAL A 59 6.22 -3.73 7.04
N LYS A 60 5.71 -4.91 7.43
CA LYS A 60 6.11 -6.20 6.83
C LYS A 60 5.62 -6.38 5.38
N ASP A 61 4.52 -5.74 5.00
CA ASP A 61 3.97 -5.85 3.64
C ASP A 61 4.81 -5.10 2.59
N THR A 62 5.66 -4.16 3.04
CA THR A 62 6.46 -3.30 2.16
C THR A 62 7.66 -4.02 1.55
N THR A 63 8.26 -4.97 2.28
CA THR A 63 9.45 -5.72 1.84
C THR A 63 9.06 -6.93 0.98
N SER A 64 7.83 -7.42 1.16
CA SER A 64 7.36 -8.67 0.56
C SER A 64 6.87 -8.51 -0.88
N LYS A 65 6.29 -7.34 -1.23
CA LYS A 65 5.67 -7.13 -2.55
C LYS A 65 6.69 -6.89 -3.68
N GLU A 66 7.84 -6.27 -3.39
CA GLU A 66 8.92 -6.09 -4.38
C GLU A 66 9.64 -7.40 -4.74
N ALA A 67 9.58 -8.41 -3.86
CA ALA A 67 10.09 -9.75 -4.14
C ALA A 67 9.14 -10.56 -5.05
N ILE A 68 7.83 -10.32 -4.96
CA ILE A 68 6.82 -11.01 -5.77
C ILE A 68 6.87 -10.53 -7.23
N GLU A 69 7.09 -9.23 -7.48
CA GLU A 69 7.15 -8.68 -8.85
C GLU A 69 8.43 -9.11 -9.59
N LYS A 70 9.56 -9.32 -8.88
CA LYS A 70 10.78 -9.90 -9.48
C LYS A 70 10.67 -11.39 -9.77
N ALA A 71 9.84 -12.13 -9.04
CA ALA A 71 9.56 -13.54 -9.32
C ALA A 71 8.57 -13.74 -10.48
N GLN A 72 7.75 -12.72 -10.81
CA GLN A 72 6.80 -12.76 -11.92
C GLN A 72 7.43 -12.50 -13.30
N ALA A 73 8.73 -12.19 -13.36
CA ALA A 73 9.48 -12.05 -14.60
C ALA A 73 10.05 -13.37 -15.15
N GLU A 74 9.97 -14.48 -14.41
CA GLU A 74 10.34 -15.82 -14.88
C GLU A 74 9.05 -16.65 -15.09
N LEU A 75 8.49 -16.58 -16.28
CA LEU A 75 7.33 -17.37 -16.68
C LEU A 75 7.65 -18.87 -16.79
N PRO A 76 6.77 -19.72 -16.25
CA PRO A 76 6.16 -20.79 -17.01
C PRO A 76 4.69 -20.46 -17.28
N LEU A 77 4.32 -20.47 -18.56
CA LEU A 77 2.94 -20.39 -19.03
C LEU A 77 2.18 -21.65 -18.61
N ASP A 78 1.24 -21.54 -17.67
CA ASP A 78 0.19 -22.53 -17.45
C ASP A 78 -1.16 -21.80 -17.26
N ASP A 79 -2.03 -21.89 -18.27
CA ASP A 79 -3.32 -21.20 -18.40
C ASP A 79 -4.40 -21.66 -17.41
N SER A 80 -4.10 -22.61 -16.51
CA SER A 80 -5.08 -23.23 -15.62
C SER A 80 -5.40 -22.45 -14.33
N VAL A 81 -4.55 -21.49 -13.90
CA VAL A 81 -4.69 -20.78 -12.61
C VAL A 81 -5.59 -19.53 -12.70
N VAL A 82 -5.76 -18.97 -13.89
CA VAL A 82 -6.50 -17.69 -14.09
C VAL A 82 -8.01 -17.88 -13.91
N SER A 83 -8.56 -19.04 -14.22
CA SER A 83 -10.00 -19.29 -14.09
C SER A 83 -10.48 -19.36 -12.64
N GLN A 84 -9.65 -19.85 -11.70
CA GLN A 84 -10.03 -19.94 -10.29
C GLN A 84 -10.09 -18.56 -9.61
N SER A 85 -9.10 -17.70 -9.85
CA SER A 85 -9.08 -16.35 -9.25
C SER A 85 -10.18 -15.43 -9.77
N SER A 86 -10.64 -15.64 -11.01
CA SER A 86 -11.77 -14.90 -11.59
C SER A 86 -13.11 -15.21 -10.92
N MET A 87 -13.30 -16.43 -10.38
CA MET A 87 -14.53 -16.83 -9.69
C MET A 87 -14.60 -16.24 -8.28
N ASP A 88 -13.45 -16.17 -7.59
CA ASP A 88 -13.36 -15.63 -6.23
C ASP A 88 -13.74 -14.14 -6.19
N LEU A 89 -13.21 -13.33 -7.11
CA LEU A 89 -13.52 -11.90 -7.15
C LEU A 89 -14.98 -11.61 -7.49
N ASN A 90 -15.58 -12.40 -8.37
CA ASN A 90 -16.99 -12.27 -8.71
C ASN A 90 -17.89 -12.64 -7.52
N ASN A 91 -17.50 -13.65 -6.74
CA ASN A 91 -18.24 -14.05 -5.55
C ASN A 91 -18.14 -12.99 -4.44
N PHE A 92 -16.95 -12.42 -4.21
CA PHE A 92 -16.77 -11.31 -3.26
C PHE A 92 -17.57 -10.07 -3.65
N LYS A 93 -17.63 -9.76 -4.96
CA LYS A 93 -18.44 -8.65 -5.47
C LYS A 93 -19.94 -8.90 -5.26
N ALA A 94 -20.40 -10.13 -5.46
CA ALA A 94 -21.79 -10.52 -5.20
C ALA A 94 -22.13 -10.37 -3.69
N GLN A 95 -21.27 -10.88 -2.80
CA GLN A 95 -21.44 -10.76 -1.35
C GLN A 95 -21.47 -9.31 -0.85
N LEU A 96 -20.58 -8.45 -1.36
CA LEU A 96 -20.58 -7.03 -1.04
C LEU A 96 -21.86 -6.34 -1.53
N SER A 97 -22.35 -6.72 -2.71
CA SER A 97 -23.59 -6.16 -3.25
C SER A 97 -24.81 -6.56 -2.44
N ASP A 98 -24.86 -7.80 -1.92
CA ASP A 98 -25.93 -8.27 -1.05
C ASP A 98 -25.93 -7.56 0.30
N ILE A 99 -24.75 -7.35 0.91
CA ILE A 99 -24.62 -6.62 2.17
C ILE A 99 -25.06 -5.15 2.02
N LEU A 100 -24.68 -4.50 0.91
CA LEU A 100 -25.10 -3.12 0.63
C LEU A 100 -26.61 -3.01 0.37
N LYS A 101 -27.25 -4.10 -0.08
CA LYS A 101 -28.71 -4.15 -0.32
C LYS A 101 -29.52 -4.34 0.96
N VAL A 102 -28.93 -4.89 2.02
CA VAL A 102 -29.55 -5.07 3.35
C VAL A 102 -29.52 -3.79 4.19
N LEU A 103 -28.58 -2.89 3.91
CA LEU A 103 -28.41 -1.61 4.62
C LEU A 103 -29.17 -0.43 4.00
N LYS A 104 -30.08 -0.70 3.06
CA LYS A 104 -30.89 0.29 2.33
C LYS A 104 -32.37 -0.04 2.50
#